data_AF-A0A1J0EQW0-F1
#
_entry.id   AF-A0A1J0EQW0-F1
#
_cell.length_a   1.000
_cell.length_b   1.000
_cell.length_c   1.000
_cell.angle_alpha   90.00
_cell.angle_beta   90.00
_cell.angle_gamma   90.00
#
_symmetry.space_group_name_H-M   'P 1'
#
loop_
_entity.id
_entity.type
_entity.pdbx_description
1 polymer ?
#
loop_
_entity_poly.entity_id
_entity_poly.type
_entity_poly.pdbx_seq_one_letter_code
_entity_poly.pdbx_strand_id
1 'polypeptide(L)'
;MTERYYFSSEHLTAEEKNAALAFASDRLEKGNTVHIFIVAKKLADDFLRGAFDSVALNKLKNGDQIKVGNVVYSLEADRTFKNYTSYEVVVAFHVSDRLLEKLESGQIQHLVVCNFEQDRPDKWMELAPKLLKSSAPAENQ
;
A
#
# COMPACT_ATOMS: atom_id res chain seq x y z
N MET A 1 -8.27 -16.53 4.27
CA MET A 1 -7.66 -15.78 5.38
C MET A 1 -6.73 -14.76 4.76
N THR A 2 -6.77 -13.49 5.18
CA THR A 2 -5.91 -12.44 4.63
C THR A 2 -4.46 -12.63 5.07
N GLU A 3 -3.54 -12.72 4.11
CA GLU A 3 -2.12 -12.64 4.38
C GLU A 3 -1.70 -11.18 4.57
N ARG A 4 -1.10 -10.88 5.72
CA ARG A 4 -0.67 -9.52 6.08
C ARG A 4 0.85 -9.43 6.04
N TYR A 5 1.34 -8.35 5.44
CA TYR A 5 2.75 -8.01 5.33
C TYR A 5 2.93 -6.59 5.84
N TYR A 6 3.90 -6.38 6.72
CA TYR A 6 4.13 -5.08 7.31
C TYR A 6 5.52 -4.57 6.97
N PHE A 7 5.56 -3.41 6.34
CA PHE A 7 6.76 -2.67 5.99
C PHE A 7 6.77 -1.39 6.83
N SER A 8 7.81 -1.22 7.64
CA SER A 8 8.02 0.03 8.39
C SER A 8 9.43 0.53 8.21
N SER A 9 9.55 1.83 8.05
CA SER A 9 10.81 2.54 7.95
C SER A 9 10.69 3.92 8.61
N GLU A 10 11.81 4.50 9.03
CA GLU A 10 11.83 5.87 9.58
C GLU A 10 11.38 6.88 8.51
N HIS A 11 11.72 6.61 7.25
CA HIS A 11 11.26 7.36 6.09
C HIS A 11 10.69 6.38 5.07
N LEU A 12 9.60 6.73 4.37
CA LEU A 12 9.16 5.98 3.19
C LEU A 12 9.76 6.63 1.96
N THR A 13 10.99 6.24 1.63
CA THR A 13 11.72 6.74 0.45
C THR A 13 11.06 6.26 -0.85
N ALA A 14 11.44 6.86 -1.98
CA ALA A 14 10.98 6.42 -3.30
C ALA A 14 11.33 4.96 -3.59
N GLU A 15 12.54 4.52 -3.19
CA GLU A 15 13.00 3.15 -3.37
C GLU A 15 12.16 2.16 -2.57
N GLU A 16 11.86 2.47 -1.31
CA GLU A 16 11.04 1.60 -0.46
C GLU A 16 9.59 1.52 -0.93
N LYS A 17 9.02 2.64 -1.41
CA LYS A 17 7.70 2.65 -2.05
C LYS A 17 7.68 1.75 -3.29
N ASN A 18 8.72 1.85 -4.13
CA ASN A 18 8.86 0.99 -5.30
C ASN A 18 9.02 -0.48 -4.92
N ALA A 19 9.83 -0.79 -3.91
CA ALA A 19 10.01 -2.14 -3.41
C ALA A 19 8.70 -2.73 -2.85
N ALA A 20 7.92 -1.94 -2.10
CA ALA A 20 6.63 -2.36 -1.58
C ALA A 20 5.62 -2.64 -2.70
N LEU A 21 5.57 -1.77 -3.73
CA LEU A 21 4.69 -1.97 -4.90
C LEU A 21 5.12 -3.16 -5.77
N ALA A 22 6.44 -3.38 -5.93
CA ALA A 22 6.97 -4.55 -6.60
C ALA A 22 6.63 -5.84 -5.83
N PHE A 23 6.89 -5.87 -4.52
CA PHE A 23 6.53 -6.99 -3.66
C PHE A 23 5.04 -7.30 -3.71
N ALA A 24 4.19 -6.28 -3.73
CA ALA A 24 2.75 -6.43 -3.87
C ALA A 24 2.37 -7.02 -5.24
N SER A 25 3.02 -6.56 -6.30
CA SER A 25 2.81 -7.08 -7.65
C SER A 25 3.16 -8.56 -7.77
N ASP A 26 4.22 -9.02 -7.09
CA ASP A 26 4.63 -10.42 -7.06
C ASP A 26 3.64 -11.35 -6.32
N ARG A 27 2.64 -10.78 -5.64
CA ARG A 27 1.56 -11.54 -4.97
C ARG A 27 0.31 -11.69 -5.82
N LEU A 28 0.30 -11.16 -7.03
CA LEU A 28 -0.80 -11.38 -7.97
C LEU A 28 -0.76 -12.82 -8.51
N GLU A 29 -1.83 -13.57 -8.32
CA GLU A 29 -1.99 -14.96 -8.75
C GLU A 29 -3.03 -15.13 -9.87
N LYS A 30 -4.11 -14.33 -9.84
CA LYS A 30 -5.27 -14.46 -10.73
C LYS A 30 -5.64 -13.17 -11.45
N GLY A 31 -5.34 -12.03 -10.84
CA GLY A 31 -5.56 -10.70 -11.41
C GLY A 31 -4.24 -10.01 -11.78
N ASN A 32 -4.37 -8.79 -12.28
CA ASN A 32 -3.23 -7.93 -12.60
C ASN A 32 -3.28 -6.62 -11.82
N THR A 33 -4.15 -6.48 -10.82
CA THR A 33 -4.46 -5.19 -10.21
C THR A 33 -3.95 -5.08 -8.78
N VAL A 34 -3.04 -4.15 -8.54
CA VAL A 34 -2.64 -3.70 -7.21
C VAL A 34 -3.49 -2.49 -6.81
N HIS A 35 -4.23 -2.62 -5.72
CA HIS A 35 -5.01 -1.52 -5.17
C HIS A 35 -4.18 -0.75 -4.14
N ILE A 36 -3.82 0.49 -4.47
CA ILE A 36 -3.12 1.37 -3.54
C ILE A 36 -4.15 2.08 -2.68
N PHE A 37 -4.07 1.92 -1.38
CA PHE A 37 -4.98 2.53 -0.43
C PHE A 37 -4.26 3.63 0.37
N ILE A 38 -4.81 4.84 0.34
CA ILE A 38 -4.33 5.97 1.12
C ILE A 38 -5.49 6.67 1.82
N VAL A 39 -5.22 7.37 2.92
CA VAL A 39 -6.26 8.04 3.71
C VAL A 39 -7.13 9.01 2.88
N ALA A 40 -6.54 9.69 1.90
CA ALA A 40 -7.24 10.58 0.98
C ALA A 40 -6.50 10.69 -0.35
N LYS A 41 -7.24 10.62 -1.48
CA LYS A 41 -6.66 10.69 -2.84
C LYS A 41 -5.76 11.91 -3.07
N LYS A 42 -6.08 13.06 -2.45
CA LYS A 42 -5.27 14.29 -2.55
C LYS A 42 -3.83 14.15 -2.02
N LEU A 43 -3.55 13.15 -1.20
CA LEU A 43 -2.22 12.87 -0.64
C LEU A 43 -1.41 11.90 -1.51
N ALA A 44 -1.94 11.48 -2.67
CA ALA A 44 -1.21 10.60 -3.57
C ALA A 44 0.13 11.19 -4.01
N ASP A 45 0.20 12.50 -4.22
CA ASP A 45 1.46 13.18 -4.58
C ASP A 45 2.50 13.16 -3.45
N ASP A 46 2.09 12.98 -2.20
CA ASP A 46 3.00 12.90 -1.05
C ASP A 46 3.47 11.45 -0.85
N PHE A 47 2.52 10.51 -0.91
CA PHE A 47 2.80 9.09 -0.66
C PHE A 47 3.39 8.35 -1.85
N LEU A 48 3.12 8.77 -3.09
CA LEU A 48 3.48 7.97 -4.28
C LEU A 48 4.45 8.70 -5.22
N ARG A 49 4.84 9.93 -4.90
CA ARG A 49 5.92 10.61 -5.63
C ARG A 49 7.22 9.83 -5.50
N GLY A 50 7.90 9.68 -6.62
CA GLY A 50 9.10 8.84 -6.77
C GLY A 50 8.79 7.40 -7.18
N ALA A 51 7.57 6.92 -6.92
CA ALA A 51 7.11 5.64 -7.47
C ALA A 51 6.38 5.80 -8.81
N PHE A 52 5.63 6.89 -8.96
CA PHE A 52 4.96 7.23 -10.22
C PHE A 52 5.28 8.67 -10.65
N ASP A 53 5.23 8.90 -11.97
CA ASP A 53 5.35 10.23 -12.54
C ASP A 53 4.07 11.06 -12.33
N SER A 54 4.15 12.37 -12.60
CA SER A 54 3.04 13.30 -12.38
C SER A 54 1.80 13.00 -13.23
N VAL A 55 1.96 12.43 -14.42
CA VAL A 55 0.86 12.08 -15.32
C VAL A 55 0.08 10.89 -14.74
N ALA A 56 0.81 9.86 -14.31
CA ALA A 56 0.26 8.68 -13.65
C ALA A 56 -0.43 9.04 -12.33
N LEU A 57 0.19 9.90 -11.51
CA LEU A 57 -0.41 10.38 -10.26
C LEU A 57 -1.71 11.16 -10.52
N ASN A 58 -1.75 12.03 -11.53
CA ASN A 58 -2.97 12.76 -11.90
C ASN A 58 -4.11 11.82 -12.31
N LYS A 59 -3.81 10.79 -13.11
CA LYS A 59 -4.78 9.74 -13.46
C LYS A 59 -5.33 9.04 -12.22
N LEU A 60 -4.44 8.53 -11.36
CA LEU A 60 -4.80 7.86 -10.12
C LEU A 60 -5.69 8.72 -9.21
N LYS A 61 -5.35 10.00 -9.03
CA LYS A 61 -6.15 10.94 -8.23
C LYS A 61 -7.56 11.12 -8.75
N ASN A 62 -7.74 11.12 -10.07
CA ASN A 62 -9.05 11.21 -10.73
C ASN A 62 -9.84 9.90 -10.69
N GLY A 63 -9.25 8.83 -10.16
CA GLY A 63 -9.87 7.50 -10.10
C GLY A 63 -9.64 6.65 -11.33
N ASP A 64 -8.81 7.12 -12.27
CA ASP A 64 -8.35 6.30 -13.39
C ASP A 64 -7.33 5.27 -12.90
N GLN A 65 -7.20 4.19 -13.68
CA GLN A 65 -6.17 3.19 -13.48
C GLN A 65 -4.96 3.50 -14.36
N ILE A 66 -3.78 3.10 -13.90
CA ILE A 66 -2.54 3.16 -14.70
C ILE A 66 -2.01 1.75 -14.90
N LYS A 67 -1.31 1.53 -16.02
CA LYS A 67 -0.67 0.26 -16.32
C LYS A 67 0.85 0.46 -16.40
N VAL A 68 1.60 -0.34 -15.66
CA VAL A 68 3.07 -0.39 -15.68
C VAL A 68 3.48 -1.83 -15.96
N GLY A 69 4.05 -2.07 -17.13
CA GLY A 69 4.28 -3.44 -17.61
C GLY A 69 2.96 -4.20 -17.72
N ASN A 70 2.85 -5.35 -17.05
CA ASN A 70 1.63 -6.16 -16.99
C ASN A 70 0.74 -5.85 -15.79
N VAL A 71 1.17 -4.96 -14.89
CA VAL A 71 0.45 -4.64 -13.65
C VAL A 71 -0.40 -3.38 -13.85
N VAL A 72 -1.63 -3.43 -13.37
CA VAL A 72 -2.56 -2.32 -13.26
C VAL A 72 -2.54 -1.82 -11.82
N TYR A 73 -2.46 -0.51 -11.65
CA TYR A 73 -2.56 0.13 -10.35
C TYR A 73 -3.82 0.99 -10.31
N SER A 74 -4.54 0.90 -9.20
CA SER A 74 -5.70 1.76 -8.91
C SER A 74 -5.52 2.43 -7.56
N LEU A 75 -6.00 3.66 -7.42
CA LEU A 75 -5.95 4.41 -6.17
C LEU A 75 -7.31 4.42 -5.46
N GLU A 76 -7.31 3.90 -4.24
CA GLU A 76 -8.43 3.84 -3.33
C GLU A 76 -8.21 4.72 -2.10
N ALA A 77 -9.31 5.18 -1.51
CA ALA A 77 -9.35 5.88 -0.23
C ALA A 77 -10.59 5.48 0.56
N ASP A 78 -10.75 5.97 1.79
CA ASP A 78 -11.83 5.56 2.73
C ASP A 78 -13.22 5.53 2.07
N ARG A 79 -13.53 6.51 1.21
CA ARG A 79 -14.83 6.62 0.53
C ARG A 79 -15.00 5.71 -0.70
N THR A 80 -13.90 5.29 -1.32
CA THR A 80 -13.95 4.48 -2.57
C THR A 80 -13.68 3.01 -2.32
N PHE A 81 -13.08 2.67 -1.18
CA PHE A 81 -12.87 1.29 -0.75
C PHE A 81 -14.16 0.65 -0.24
N LYS A 82 -14.54 -0.47 -0.85
CA LYS A 82 -15.84 -1.13 -0.67
C LYS A 82 -15.68 -2.41 0.15
N ASN A 83 -16.39 -2.48 1.27
CA ASN A 83 -16.30 -3.60 2.23
C ASN A 83 -16.72 -4.96 1.62
N TYR A 84 -17.57 -4.96 0.60
CA TYR A 84 -18.07 -6.20 -0.04
C TYR A 84 -17.34 -6.57 -1.33
N THR A 85 -16.27 -5.86 -1.66
CA THR A 85 -15.46 -6.16 -2.84
C THR A 85 -14.29 -7.05 -2.44
N SER A 86 -14.02 -8.05 -3.27
CA SER A 86 -12.83 -8.89 -3.14
C SER A 86 -11.65 -8.17 -3.77
N TYR A 87 -10.61 -7.95 -3.00
CA TYR A 87 -9.35 -7.35 -3.42
C TYR A 87 -8.24 -8.39 -3.31
N GLU A 88 -7.53 -8.63 -4.41
CA GLU A 88 -6.44 -9.60 -4.41
C GLU A 88 -5.22 -9.06 -3.66
N VAL A 89 -4.72 -7.89 -4.08
CA VAL A 89 -3.59 -7.22 -3.44
C VAL A 89 -3.95 -5.78 -3.10
N VAL A 90 -3.74 -5.41 -1.85
CA VAL A 90 -3.86 -4.02 -1.37
C VAL A 90 -2.53 -3.56 -0.78
N VAL A 91 -2.05 -2.40 -1.20
CA VAL A 91 -0.90 -1.71 -0.59
C VAL A 91 -1.39 -0.46 0.09
N ALA A 92 -1.30 -0.41 1.41
CA ALA A 92 -1.81 0.69 2.20
C ALA A 92 -0.65 1.54 2.73
N PHE A 93 -0.69 2.86 2.50
CA PHE A 93 0.31 3.79 3.03
C PHE A 93 -0.25 4.62 4.17
N HIS A 94 0.53 4.76 5.25
CA HIS A 94 0.22 5.63 6.39
C HIS A 94 -1.14 5.32 7.05
N VAL A 95 -1.30 4.06 7.43
CA VAL A 95 -2.55 3.49 7.91
C VAL A 95 -2.74 3.77 9.39
N SER A 96 -3.88 4.35 9.75
CA SER A 96 -4.35 4.50 11.13
C SER A 96 -5.26 3.33 11.53
N ASP A 97 -5.55 3.16 12.82
CA ASP A 97 -6.45 2.11 13.32
C ASP A 97 -7.79 2.07 12.58
N ARG A 98 -8.40 3.24 12.36
CA ARG A 98 -9.66 3.35 11.59
C ARG A 98 -9.53 2.81 10.16
N LEU A 99 -8.40 3.08 9.51
CA LEU A 99 -8.15 2.62 8.14
C LEU A 99 -7.87 1.11 8.12
N LEU A 100 -7.24 0.58 9.17
CA LEU A 100 -7.06 -0.87 9.33
C LEU A 100 -8.39 -1.59 9.51
N GLU A 101 -9.27 -1.11 10.40
CA GLU A 101 -10.62 -1.66 10.57
C GLU A 101 -11.40 -1.68 9.23
N LYS A 102 -11.24 -0.63 8.43
CA LYS A 102 -11.83 -0.55 7.09
C LYS A 102 -11.27 -1.62 6.16
N LEU A 103 -9.95 -1.81 6.14
CA LEU A 103 -9.30 -2.85 5.34
C LEU A 103 -9.71 -4.26 5.79
N GLU A 104 -9.87 -4.49 7.09
CA GLU A 104 -10.34 -5.75 7.65
C GLU A 104 -11.81 -6.04 7.35
N SER A 105 -12.61 -5.01 7.12
CA SER A 105 -13.98 -5.18 6.66
C SER A 105 -14.09 -5.61 5.20
N GLY A 106 -13.01 -5.49 4.42
CA GLY A 106 -12.92 -5.94 3.04
C GLY A 106 -12.49 -7.40 2.91
N GLN A 107 -12.76 -8.02 1.75
CA GLN A 107 -12.25 -9.35 1.42
C GLN A 107 -10.88 -9.21 0.73
N ILE A 108 -9.82 -9.03 1.51
CA ILE A 108 -8.46 -8.86 0.98
C ILE A 108 -7.69 -10.19 1.05
N GLN A 109 -7.04 -10.60 -0.04
CA GLN A 109 -6.18 -11.79 -0.05
C GLN A 109 -4.78 -11.47 0.50
N HIS A 110 -4.11 -10.46 -0.06
CA HIS A 110 -2.80 -9.98 0.37
C HIS A 110 -2.85 -8.49 0.72
N LEU A 111 -2.47 -8.14 1.95
CA LEU A 111 -2.43 -6.76 2.43
C LEU A 111 -1.00 -6.39 2.83
N VAL A 112 -0.42 -5.42 2.14
CA VAL A 112 0.88 -4.83 2.43
C VAL A 112 0.66 -3.47 3.08
N VAL A 113 1.13 -3.30 4.31
CA VAL A 113 1.02 -2.04 5.06
C VAL A 113 2.38 -1.36 5.10
N CYS A 114 2.44 -0.10 4.66
CA CYS A 114 3.63 0.73 4.61
C CYS A 114 3.43 1.94 5.52
N ASN A 115 4.02 1.91 6.72
CA ASN A 115 3.90 2.97 7.72
C ASN A 115 5.27 3.49 8.14
N PHE A 116 5.29 4.67 8.75
CA PHE A 116 6.44 5.11 9.51
C PHE A 116 6.57 4.29 10.79
N GLU A 117 7.80 4.10 11.30
CA GLU A 117 8.01 3.35 12.55
C GLU A 117 7.24 3.94 13.74
N GLN A 118 7.07 5.26 13.78
CA GLN A 118 6.32 5.96 14.83
C GLN A 118 4.79 5.78 14.73
N ASP A 119 4.28 5.40 13.56
CA ASP A 119 2.86 5.20 13.28
C ASP A 119 2.50 3.71 13.27
N ARG A 120 3.22 2.90 14.07
CA ARG A 120 2.99 1.46 14.22
C ARG A 120 1.72 1.22 15.05
N PRO A 121 0.66 0.64 14.48
CA PRO A 121 -0.52 0.28 15.25
C PRO A 121 -0.28 -1.06 15.95
N ASP A 122 0.03 -1.02 17.25
CA ASP A 122 0.49 -2.16 18.06
C ASP A 122 -0.41 -3.41 17.91
N LYS A 123 -1.73 -3.22 18.02
CA LYS A 123 -2.71 -4.32 17.88
C LYS A 123 -2.64 -5.03 16.53
N TRP A 124 -2.24 -4.32 15.49
CA TRP A 124 -2.15 -4.87 14.15
C TRP A 124 -0.82 -5.57 13.91
N MET A 125 0.25 -5.09 14.57
CA MET A 125 1.55 -5.76 14.58
C MET A 125 1.48 -7.15 15.22
N GLU A 126 0.67 -7.31 16.25
CA GLU A 126 0.38 -8.62 16.86
C GLU A 126 -0.32 -9.59 15.89
N LEU A 127 -1.06 -9.05 14.92
CA LEU A 127 -1.82 -9.81 13.92
C LEU A 127 -1.06 -9.99 12.60
N ALA A 128 0.05 -9.26 12.38
CA ALA A 128 0.84 -9.31 11.17
C ALA A 128 1.86 -10.47 11.23
N PRO A 129 1.71 -11.54 10.44
CA PRO A 129 2.58 -12.70 10.52
C PRO A 129 3.98 -12.48 9.93
N LYS A 130 4.19 -11.41 9.15
CA LYS A 130 5.42 -11.18 8.38
C LYS A 130 5.85 -9.71 8.41
N LEU A 131 6.92 -9.44 9.16
CA LEU A 131 7.64 -8.16 9.14
C LEU A 131 8.64 -8.16 8.00
N LEU A 132 8.47 -7.22 7.07
CA LEU A 132 9.40 -6.93 6.00
C LEU A 132 10.35 -5.84 6.50
N LYS A 133 11.61 -6.20 6.74
CA LYS A 133 12.63 -5.21 7.09
C LYS A 133 13.05 -4.47 5.83
N SER A 134 12.97 -3.14 5.86
CA SER A 134 13.67 -2.31 4.87
C SER A 134 15.16 -2.60 4.98
N SER A 135 15.79 -3.00 3.89
CA SER A 135 17.24 -3.18 3.80
C SER A 135 17.88 -1.87 3.35
N ALA A 136 17.50 -0.75 3.96
CA ALA A 136 18.31 0.47 3.83
C ALA A 136 19.51 0.31 4.77
N PRO A 137 20.76 0.36 4.27
CA PRO A 137 21.91 0.44 5.16
C PRO A 137 21.77 1.70 6.01
N ALA A 138 21.98 1.57 7.32
CA ALA A 138 22.20 2.72 8.18
C ALA A 138 23.38 3.50 7.60
N GLU A 139 23.12 4.63 6.95
CA GLU A 139 24.17 5.60 6.63
C GLU A 139 24.69 6.16 7.96
N ASN A 140 25.70 5.48 8.51
CA ASN A 140 26.66 6.11 9.40
C ASN A 140 27.51 7.05 8.55
N GLN A 141 27.29 8.35 8.68
CA GLN A 141 28.35 9.36 8.76
C GLN A 141 27.82 10.74 9.16
#